data_AF-A0A3B9PSY9-F1
#
_entry.id   AF-A0A3B9PSY9-F1
#
_cell.length_a   1.000
_cell.length_b   1.000
_cell.length_c   1.000
_cell.angle_alpha   90.00
_cell.angle_beta   90.00
_cell.angle_gamma   90.00
#
_symmetry.space_group_name_H-M   'P 1'
#
loop_
_entity.id
_entity.type
_entity.pdbx_description
1 polymer ?
#
loop_
_entity_poly.entity_id
_entity_poly.type
_entity_poly.pdbx_seq_one_letter_code
_entity_poly.pdbx_strand_id
1 'polypeptide(L)'
;MTNLRKQSKRNEKKIISLFFAPQDGGFMFKELMNKISQLCPTEQKAWHDSMLDHCYDIKDWEDARSTLINLLTIENRQAEEKSIRSYVSCCAEAVSGSLPLPELSATVEDFFARYGMEDTIPEV
;
A
#
# COMPACT_ATOMS: atom_id res chain seq x y z
N MET A 1 46.16 -25.60 -13.87
CA MET A 1 45.61 -26.24 -15.08
C MET A 1 44.24 -26.82 -14.73
N THR A 2 43.20 -26.40 -15.47
CA THR A 2 42.02 -27.17 -15.91
C THR A 2 41.21 -28.01 -14.91
N ASN A 3 39.89 -28.12 -14.97
CA ASN A 3 38.77 -27.38 -15.53
C ASN A 3 37.54 -28.22 -15.13
N LEU A 4 36.45 -27.54 -14.76
CA LEU A 4 35.05 -27.86 -15.13
C LEU A 4 34.38 -29.20 -14.72
N ARG A 5 33.14 -28.98 -14.21
CA ARG A 5 31.88 -29.71 -14.48
C ARG A 5 31.71 -31.05 -13.73
N LYS A 6 30.55 -31.41 -13.17
CA LYS A 6 29.15 -31.09 -13.49
C LYS A 6 28.23 -31.64 -12.37
N GLN A 7 27.17 -30.88 -12.07
CA GLN A 7 25.79 -31.33 -11.79
C GLN A 7 25.53 -32.39 -10.70
N SER A 8 24.77 -31.99 -9.66
CA SER A 8 23.76 -32.85 -9.05
C SER A 8 22.45 -32.08 -8.89
N LYS A 9 21.49 -32.41 -9.76
CA LYS A 9 20.07 -32.09 -9.62
C LYS A 9 19.50 -32.97 -8.50
N ARG A 10 18.67 -32.42 -7.61
CA ARG A 10 17.36 -33.00 -7.20
C ARG A 10 16.87 -32.45 -5.86
N ASN A 11 15.68 -31.84 -5.94
CA ASN A 11 14.55 -32.01 -5.02
C ASN A 11 14.65 -31.24 -3.69
N GLU A 12 13.98 -30.09 -3.53
CA GLU A 12 12.52 -29.98 -3.35
C GLU A 12 12.00 -30.90 -2.23
N LYS A 13 11.29 -30.31 -1.26
CA LYS A 13 10.43 -30.94 -0.22
C LYS A 13 10.91 -31.00 1.24
N LYS A 14 11.67 -30.03 1.76
CA LYS A 14 11.98 -30.03 3.22
C LYS A 14 11.94 -28.69 3.97
N ILE A 15 11.10 -27.74 3.56
CA ILE A 15 10.69 -26.65 4.48
C ILE A 15 9.20 -26.31 4.26
N ILE A 16 8.33 -27.32 4.37
CA ILE A 16 6.90 -27.11 4.65
C ILE A 16 6.54 -28.07 5.76
N SER A 17 6.65 -27.60 7.00
CA SER A 17 5.74 -27.86 8.11
C SER A 17 6.40 -27.37 9.39
N LEU A 18 5.59 -26.79 10.29
CA LEU A 18 5.94 -25.97 11.46
C LEU A 18 5.90 -24.50 11.02
N PHE A 19 4.77 -23.81 11.00
CA PHE A 19 3.79 -23.71 12.08
C PHE A 19 2.41 -23.36 11.51
N PHE A 20 1.40 -24.16 11.82
CA PHE A 20 0.01 -23.72 11.79
C PHE A 20 -0.47 -23.63 13.24
N ALA A 21 -0.49 -22.41 13.77
CA ALA A 21 -1.42 -21.96 14.80
C ALA A 21 -1.58 -20.43 14.63
N PRO A 22 -2.81 -19.90 14.63
CA PRO A 22 -3.12 -18.56 14.17
C PRO A 22 -3.06 -17.56 15.32
N GLN A 23 -2.20 -16.55 15.22
CA GLN A 23 -2.30 -15.33 16.02
C GLN A 23 -1.43 -14.25 15.35
N ASP A 24 -2.09 -13.22 14.82
CA ASP A 24 -1.54 -11.89 14.48
C ASP A 24 -0.26 -11.81 13.61
N GLY A 25 -0.11 -12.70 12.64
CA GLY A 25 1.05 -12.72 11.74
C GLY A 25 0.92 -11.91 10.43
N GLY A 26 -0.21 -11.23 10.19
CA GLY A 26 -0.44 -10.46 8.95
C GLY A 26 0.25 -9.09 8.92
N PHE A 27 0.77 -8.63 10.07
CA PHE A 27 1.23 -7.26 10.24
C PHE A 27 2.61 -6.98 9.59
N MET A 28 3.50 -7.98 9.54
CA MET A 28 4.91 -7.77 9.14
C MET A 28 5.17 -7.78 7.62
N PHE A 29 4.28 -8.35 6.80
CA PHE A 29 4.46 -8.29 5.33
C PHE A 29 3.83 -7.05 4.70
N LYS A 30 2.86 -6.41 5.37
CA LYS A 30 2.18 -5.20 4.89
C LYS A 30 3.02 -3.94 5.07
N GLU A 31 3.79 -3.85 6.15
CA GLU A 31 4.69 -2.72 6.43
C GLU A 31 5.84 -2.59 5.42
N LEU A 32 6.31 -3.71 4.85
CA LEU A 32 7.47 -3.69 3.97
C LEU A 32 7.14 -3.22 2.56
N MET A 33 5.89 -3.36 2.08
CA MET A 33 5.50 -3.04 0.69
C MET A 33 4.65 -1.77 0.55
N ASN A 34 4.62 -0.91 1.58
CA ASN A 34 3.76 0.28 1.57
C ASN A 34 4.47 1.62 1.42
N LYS A 35 5.80 1.62 1.31
CA LYS A 35 6.56 2.84 1.12
C LYS A 35 6.47 3.34 -0.31
N ILE A 36 6.19 4.63 -0.47
CA ILE A 36 6.12 5.30 -1.78
C ILE A 36 7.48 5.20 -2.49
N SER A 37 8.58 5.11 -1.73
CA SER A 37 9.94 4.90 -2.24
C SER A 37 10.18 3.56 -2.94
N GLN A 38 9.27 2.59 -2.81
CA GLN A 38 9.38 1.28 -3.45
C GLN A 38 8.55 1.16 -4.73
N LEU A 39 7.75 2.19 -5.04
CA LEU A 39 7.02 2.26 -6.30
C LEU A 39 7.98 2.46 -7.46
N CYS A 40 7.48 2.21 -8.68
CA CYS A 40 8.27 2.51 -9.87
C CYS A 40 8.57 4.02 -9.93
N PRO A 41 9.68 4.45 -10.55
CA PRO A 41 10.09 5.86 -10.56
C PRO A 41 9.02 6.82 -11.09
N THR A 42 8.20 6.35 -12.03
CA THR A 42 7.08 7.11 -12.58
C THR A 42 6.01 7.38 -11.53
N GLU A 43 5.55 6.36 -10.81
CA GLU A 43 4.55 6.51 -9.75
C GLU A 43 5.12 7.28 -8.57
N GLN A 44 6.37 7.02 -8.19
CA GLN A 44 7.04 7.75 -7.11
C GLN A 44 7.04 9.26 -7.40
N LYS A 45 7.45 9.66 -8.61
CA LYS A 45 7.39 11.07 -9.03
C LYS A 45 5.96 11.60 -8.95
N ALA A 46 4.99 10.82 -9.42
CA ALA A 46 3.60 11.23 -9.46
C ALA A 46 2.99 11.42 -8.06
N TRP A 47 3.40 10.62 -7.06
CA TRP A 47 3.08 10.83 -5.65
C TRP A 47 3.76 12.08 -5.10
N HIS A 48 5.04 12.28 -5.37
CA HIS A 48 5.75 13.48 -4.92
C HIS A 48 5.14 14.76 -5.49
N ASP A 49 4.78 14.77 -6.77
CA ASP A 49 4.11 15.91 -7.41
C ASP A 49 2.79 16.22 -6.69
N SER A 50 1.98 15.21 -6.35
CA SER A 50 0.75 15.41 -5.57
C SER A 50 1.03 15.92 -4.15
N MET A 51 2.10 15.47 -3.48
CA MET A 51 2.45 15.93 -2.13
C MET A 51 2.80 17.42 -2.08
N LEU A 52 3.42 17.97 -3.14
CA LEU A 52 3.87 19.36 -3.17
C LEU A 52 2.71 20.36 -3.04
N ASP A 53 1.50 19.95 -3.41
CA ASP A 53 0.31 20.80 -3.39
C ASP A 53 -0.40 20.81 -2.01
N HIS A 54 0.07 20.01 -1.04
CA HIS A 54 -0.60 19.86 0.25
C HIS A 54 0.36 20.00 1.46
N CYS A 55 -0.19 20.40 2.61
CA CYS A 55 0.56 20.64 3.84
C CYS A 55 0.74 19.39 4.71
N TYR A 56 0.99 18.22 4.09
CA TYR A 56 1.17 16.94 4.78
C TYR A 56 2.58 16.40 4.55
N ASP A 57 3.15 15.74 5.56
CA ASP A 57 4.46 15.11 5.46
C ASP A 57 4.38 13.79 4.71
N ILE A 58 5.49 13.34 4.10
CA ILE A 58 5.54 12.08 3.36
C ILE A 58 5.01 10.88 4.17
N LYS A 59 5.21 10.92 5.50
CA LYS A 59 4.72 9.88 6.39
C LYS A 59 3.19 9.83 6.44
N ASP A 60 2.52 10.99 6.48
CA ASP A 60 1.05 11.06 6.48
C ASP A 60 0.46 10.45 5.20
N TRP A 61 1.14 10.66 4.07
CA TRP A 61 0.77 10.05 2.79
C TRP A 61 1.00 8.54 2.75
N GLU A 62 2.12 8.06 3.30
CA GLU A 62 2.39 6.61 3.43
C GLU A 62 1.38 5.92 4.35
N ASP A 63 1.02 6.57 5.46
CA ASP A 63 0.02 6.08 6.41
C ASP A 63 -1.37 6.08 5.77
N ALA A 64 -1.77 7.14 5.07
CA ALA A 64 -3.03 7.21 4.34
C ALA A 64 -3.14 6.18 3.21
N ARG A 65 -2.08 6.01 2.43
CA ARG A 65 -1.98 4.97 1.38
C ARG A 65 -2.14 3.58 1.99
N SER A 66 -1.42 3.30 3.07
CA SER A 66 -1.48 2.02 3.78
C SER A 66 -2.89 1.72 4.29
N THR A 67 -3.54 2.74 4.84
CA THR A 67 -4.90 2.67 5.36
C THR A 67 -5.89 2.35 4.24
N LEU A 68 -5.81 3.05 3.10
CA LEU A 68 -6.67 2.77 1.95
C LEU A 68 -6.48 1.35 1.40
N ILE A 69 -5.24 0.88 1.27
CA ILE A 69 -4.94 -0.50 0.83
C ILE A 69 -5.52 -1.51 1.83
N ASN A 70 -5.45 -1.23 3.13
CA ASN A 70 -6.06 -2.08 4.15
C ASN A 70 -7.58 -2.18 3.99
N LEU A 71 -8.26 -1.05 3.82
CA LEU A 71 -9.71 -0.98 3.62
C LEU A 71 -10.13 -1.74 2.35
N LEU A 72 -9.40 -1.55 1.25
CA LEU A 72 -9.61 -2.28 0.00
C LEU A 72 -9.43 -3.80 0.19
N THR A 73 -8.39 -4.22 0.93
CA THR A 73 -8.18 -5.63 1.25
C THR A 73 -9.37 -6.21 2.04
N ILE A 74 -9.89 -5.45 3.02
CA ILE A 74 -11.01 -5.89 3.87
C ILE A 74 -12.30 -6.04 3.03
N GLU A 75 -12.53 -5.14 2.08
CA GLU A 75 -13.67 -5.22 1.15
C GLU A 75 -13.45 -6.20 -0.02
N ASN A 76 -12.31 -6.90 -0.06
CA ASN A 76 -11.93 -7.79 -1.17
C ASN A 76 -11.95 -7.07 -2.53
N ARG A 77 -11.43 -5.86 -2.54
CA ARG A 77 -11.34 -4.96 -3.69
C ARG A 77 -9.89 -4.63 -3.99
N GLN A 78 -9.59 -4.41 -5.26
CA GLN A 78 -8.28 -3.90 -5.68
C GLN A 78 -8.42 -2.60 -6.46
N ALA A 79 -7.47 -1.69 -6.27
CA ALA A 79 -7.37 -0.44 -7.00
C ALA A 79 -5.95 -0.26 -7.54
N GLU A 80 -5.84 0.35 -8.72
CA GLU A 80 -4.55 0.74 -9.27
C GLU A 80 -3.93 1.88 -8.44
N GLU A 81 -2.60 1.93 -8.40
CA GLU A 81 -1.84 2.92 -7.66
C GLU A 81 -2.23 4.37 -8.02
N LYS A 82 -2.52 4.63 -9.31
CA LYS A 82 -3.02 5.91 -9.79
C LYS A 82 -4.36 6.30 -9.14
N SER A 83 -5.26 5.34 -8.93
CA SER A 83 -6.59 5.56 -8.37
C SER A 83 -6.48 5.79 -6.86
N ILE A 84 -5.61 5.03 -6.19
CA ILE A 84 -5.26 5.22 -4.77
C ILE A 84 -4.71 6.63 -4.56
N ARG A 85 -3.74 7.04 -5.37
CA ARG A 85 -3.15 8.38 -5.31
C ARG A 85 -4.17 9.49 -5.52
N SER A 86 -4.99 9.39 -6.56
CA SER A 86 -6.05 10.37 -6.83
C SER A 86 -7.05 10.46 -5.69
N TYR A 87 -7.40 9.33 -5.09
CA TYR A 87 -8.30 9.29 -3.94
C TYR A 87 -7.72 10.00 -2.72
N VAL A 88 -6.47 9.66 -2.36
CA VAL A 88 -5.79 10.29 -1.22
C VAL A 88 -5.57 11.79 -1.45
N SER A 89 -5.21 12.20 -2.67
CA SER A 89 -5.06 13.62 -3.02
C SER A 89 -6.40 14.37 -2.93
N CYS A 90 -7.50 13.77 -3.37
CA CYS A 90 -8.83 14.35 -3.21
C CYS A 90 -9.22 14.49 -1.73
N CYS A 91 -8.90 13.49 -0.90
CA CYS A 91 -9.09 13.57 0.55
C CYS A 91 -8.28 14.73 1.16
N ALA A 92 -7.01 14.86 0.78
CA ALA A 92 -6.13 15.94 1.23
C ALA A 92 -6.65 17.32 0.80
N GLU A 93 -7.12 17.46 -0.43
CA GLU A 93 -7.71 18.69 -0.96
C GLU A 93 -8.98 19.08 -0.19
N ALA A 94 -9.87 18.12 0.07
CA ALA A 94 -11.13 18.34 0.76
C ALA A 94 -10.97 18.90 2.18
N VAL A 95 -9.86 18.55 2.86
CA VAL A 95 -9.53 19.01 4.21
C VAL A 95 -8.43 20.06 4.25
N SER A 96 -7.89 20.49 3.11
CA SER A 96 -6.80 21.47 3.04
C SER A 96 -7.15 22.85 3.64
N GLY A 97 -8.45 23.16 3.72
CA GLY A 97 -8.96 24.41 4.30
C GLY A 97 -9.35 24.34 5.78
N SER A 98 -9.24 23.19 6.45
CA SER A 98 -9.58 23.07 7.88
C SER A 98 -8.36 23.31 8.77
N LEU A 99 -8.55 24.09 9.84
CA LEU A 99 -7.51 24.35 10.84
C LEU A 99 -8.06 24.02 12.25
N PRO A 100 -7.42 23.12 13.01
CA PRO A 100 -6.20 22.36 12.66
C PRO A 100 -6.42 21.35 11.53
N LEU A 101 -5.35 21.04 10.79
CA LEU A 101 -5.37 20.00 9.75
C LEU A 101 -5.66 18.64 10.41
N PRO A 102 -6.65 17.88 9.92
CA PRO A 102 -6.94 16.55 10.43
C PRO A 102 -5.86 15.56 9.99
N GLU A 103 -5.82 14.40 10.63
CA GLU A 103 -4.97 13.30 10.19
C GLU A 103 -5.46 12.79 8.82
N LEU A 104 -4.53 12.67 7.85
CA LEU A 104 -4.90 12.29 6.48
C LEU A 104 -5.43 10.85 6.41
N SER A 105 -4.84 9.93 7.19
CA SER A 105 -5.28 8.55 7.36
C SER A 105 -6.75 8.49 7.83
N ALA A 106 -7.08 9.19 8.91
CA ALA A 106 -8.42 9.25 9.48
C ALA A 106 -9.43 9.88 8.50
N THR A 107 -9.00 10.89 7.73
CA THR A 107 -9.82 11.49 6.67
C THR A 107 -10.13 10.46 5.58
N VAL A 108 -9.14 9.69 5.14
CA VAL A 108 -9.32 8.63 4.15
C VAL A 108 -10.26 7.54 4.67
N GLU A 109 -10.16 7.13 5.94
CA GLU A 109 -11.10 6.17 6.54
C GLU A 109 -12.54 6.68 6.54
N ASP A 110 -12.75 7.93 6.97
CA ASP A 110 -14.09 8.53 7.04
C ASP A 110 -14.69 8.72 5.64
N PHE A 111 -13.90 9.18 4.67
CA PHE A 111 -14.34 9.31 3.28
C PHE A 111 -14.65 7.96 2.65
N PHE A 112 -13.81 6.94 2.90
CA PHE A 112 -14.04 5.60 2.38
C PHE A 112 -15.30 4.97 2.98
N ALA A 113 -15.53 5.13 4.29
CA ALA A 113 -16.74 4.63 4.94
C ALA A 113 -18.03 5.30 4.42
N ARG A 114 -17.96 6.58 4.03
CA ARG A 114 -19.13 7.35 3.57
C ARG A 114 -19.41 7.20 2.07
N TYR A 115 -18.37 7.17 1.25
CA TYR A 115 -18.48 7.25 -0.21
C TYR A 115 -17.94 6.01 -0.91
N GLY A 116 -17.14 5.18 -0.23
CA GLY A 116 -16.43 4.07 -0.84
C GLY A 116 -15.37 4.54 -1.85
N MET A 117 -15.02 3.64 -2.77
CA MET A 117 -14.14 3.93 -3.90
C MET A 117 -14.71 3.26 -5.16
N GLU A 118 -15.15 4.06 -6.14
CA GLU A 118 -15.85 3.60 -7.34
C GLU A 118 -14.92 2.88 -8.34
N ASP A 119 -13.66 3.32 -8.47
CA ASP A 119 -12.63 2.71 -9.33
C ASP A 119 -11.98 1.48 -8.68
N THR A 120 -12.80 0.54 -8.21
CA THR A 120 -12.34 -0.71 -7.60
C THR A 120 -12.83 -1.94 -8.36
N ILE A 121 -11.93 -2.90 -8.57
CA ILE A 121 -12.27 -4.18 -9.19
C ILE A 121 -12.54 -5.18 -8.04
N PRO A 122 -13.69 -5.87 -8.01
CA PRO A 122 -13.92 -6.94 -7.03
C PRO A 122 -12.93 -8.08 -7.27
N GLU A 123 -12.28 -8.56 -6.21
CA GLU A 123 -11.38 -9.71 -6.27
C GLU A 123 -12.21 -10.98 -6.50
N VAL A 124 -12.01 -11.63 -7.66
CA VAL A 124 -12.75 -12.83 -8.12
C VAL A 124 -12.18 -14.10 -7.53
#